data_AF-A0A832H226-F1
#
_entry.id   AF-A0A832H226-F1
#
_cell.length_a   1.000
_cell.length_b   1.000
_cell.length_c   1.000
_cell.angle_alpha   90.00
_cell.angle_beta   90.00
_cell.angle_gamma   90.00
#
_symmetry.space_group_name_H-M   'P 1'
#
loop_
_entity.id
_entity.type
_entity.pdbx_description
1 polymer ?
#
loop_
_entity_poly.entity_id
_entity_poly.type
_entity_poly.pdbx_seq_one_letter_code
_entity_poly.pdbx_strand_id
1 'polypeptide(L)'
;LAWDGYSGSIAAAKLAWGDKALASNKAKAAKLRILISHLPLYGVAEGRNQAGDVMDNAEQLRAMLEKYNVHTYISGHHHAYYPAHRGKLQLLHMGILGSGPRPYTAGALAPRKSLTVIDVKFDAPELTTYTTYDIQTLQVIENQELPRMLMSVNGMILRRDIEAQELSLEERQLCESRLGVEGCNA
;
A
#
# COMPACT_ATOMS: atom_id res chain seq x y z
N LEU A 1 9.03 -11.91 2.70
CA LEU A 1 8.25 -12.95 1.99
C LEU A 1 7.90 -12.40 0.63
N ALA A 2 7.95 -13.22 -0.42
CA ALA A 2 7.33 -12.88 -1.69
C ALA A 2 6.28 -13.94 -1.99
N TRP A 3 5.11 -13.53 -2.48
CA TRP A 3 4.09 -14.46 -2.94
C TRP A 3 3.60 -14.10 -4.34
N ASP A 4 2.90 -15.04 -4.94
CA ASP A 4 2.25 -14.82 -6.21
C ASP A 4 1.01 -13.94 -6.01
N GLY A 5 1.02 -12.78 -6.63
CA GLY A 5 -0.13 -11.89 -6.74
C GLY A 5 -0.16 -11.30 -8.14
N TYR A 6 -0.02 -12.14 -9.17
CA TYR A 6 -0.27 -11.76 -10.57
C TYR A 6 -1.78 -11.71 -10.91
N SER A 7 -2.60 -12.50 -10.19
CA SER A 7 -4.06 -12.44 -10.23
C SER A 7 -4.61 -11.88 -8.92
N GLY A 8 -5.84 -11.33 -8.96
CA GLY A 8 -6.55 -10.85 -7.77
C GLY A 8 -6.79 -11.93 -6.71
N SER A 9 -6.74 -13.20 -7.09
CA SER A 9 -6.88 -14.35 -6.19
C SER A 9 -5.57 -15.11 -6.01
N ILE A 10 -5.38 -15.64 -4.79
CA ILE A 10 -4.28 -16.54 -4.45
C ILE A 10 -4.88 -17.90 -4.09
N ALA A 11 -4.38 -18.97 -4.72
CA ALA A 11 -4.82 -20.32 -4.43
C ALA A 11 -4.68 -20.65 -2.93
N ALA A 12 -5.68 -21.31 -2.34
CA ALA A 12 -5.73 -21.58 -0.91
C ALA A 12 -4.46 -22.25 -0.36
N ALA A 13 -3.86 -23.19 -1.11
CA ALA A 13 -2.60 -23.84 -0.73
C ALA A 13 -1.42 -22.86 -0.63
N LYS A 14 -1.34 -21.86 -1.53
CA LYS A 14 -0.31 -20.80 -1.48
C LYS A 14 -0.52 -19.86 -0.30
N LEU A 15 -1.77 -19.50 -0.01
CA LEU A 15 -2.10 -18.70 1.19
C LEU A 15 -1.76 -19.44 2.49
N ALA A 16 -2.12 -20.73 2.58
CA ALA A 16 -1.79 -21.56 3.74
C ALA A 16 -0.28 -21.71 3.93
N TRP A 17 0.48 -21.81 2.84
CA TRP A 17 1.94 -21.79 2.90
C TRP A 17 2.47 -20.44 3.40
N GLY A 18 1.92 -19.32 2.92
CA GLY A 18 2.29 -17.97 3.37
C GLY A 18 2.03 -17.77 4.87
N ASP A 19 0.87 -18.20 5.36
CA ASP A 19 0.51 -18.21 6.78
C ASP A 19 1.54 -19.01 7.60
N LYS A 20 1.83 -20.25 7.17
CA LYS A 20 2.81 -21.12 7.83
C LYS A 20 4.21 -20.51 7.83
N ALA A 21 4.63 -19.88 6.74
CA ALA A 21 5.92 -19.23 6.63
C ALA A 21 6.05 -18.07 7.62
N LEU A 22 5.01 -17.22 7.71
CA LEU A 22 4.95 -16.11 8.66
C LEU A 22 4.80 -16.56 10.12
N ALA A 23 4.17 -17.71 10.35
CA ALA A 23 4.04 -18.30 11.69
C ALA A 23 5.32 -18.94 12.22
N SER A 24 6.32 -19.18 11.38
CA SER A 24 7.57 -19.86 11.75
C SER A 24 8.38 -19.08 12.80
N ASN A 25 9.13 -19.80 13.63
CA ASN A 25 10.00 -19.18 14.64
C ASN A 25 11.01 -18.20 14.01
N LYS A 26 11.54 -18.54 12.83
CA LYS A 26 12.44 -17.67 12.08
C LYS A 26 11.78 -16.35 11.68
N ALA A 27 10.55 -16.39 11.17
CA ALA A 27 9.82 -15.18 10.79
C ALA A 27 9.46 -14.34 12.02
N LYS A 28 9.03 -14.98 13.12
CA LYS A 28 8.69 -14.30 14.38
C LYS A 28 9.89 -13.64 15.06
N ALA A 29 11.08 -14.22 14.90
CA ALA A 29 12.34 -13.67 15.42
C ALA A 29 12.95 -12.57 14.53
N ALA A 30 12.42 -12.33 13.32
CA ALA A 30 12.94 -11.31 12.43
C ALA A 30 12.62 -9.90 12.96
N LYS A 31 13.62 -9.02 12.99
CA LYS A 31 13.45 -7.62 13.41
C LYS A 31 12.54 -6.82 12.48
N LEU A 32 12.43 -7.23 11.21
CA LEU A 32 11.57 -6.62 10.21
C LEU A 32 11.00 -7.71 9.30
N ARG A 33 9.71 -7.59 8.97
CA ARG A 33 9.01 -8.46 8.03
C ARG A 33 8.39 -7.59 6.94
N ILE A 34 8.81 -7.83 5.70
CA ILE A 34 8.23 -7.20 4.51
C ILE A 34 7.60 -8.30 3.66
N LEU A 35 6.42 -8.02 3.13
CA LEU A 35 5.83 -8.81 2.06
C LEU A 35 5.93 -8.06 0.74
N ILE A 36 6.31 -8.76 -0.32
CA ILE A 36 6.36 -8.22 -1.69
C ILE A 36 5.41 -9.03 -2.58
N SER A 37 4.58 -8.34 -3.35
CA SER A 37 3.66 -8.91 -4.33
C SER A 37 3.58 -8.02 -5.57
N HIS A 38 2.98 -8.49 -6.66
CA HIS A 38 2.74 -7.65 -7.83
C HIS A 38 1.47 -6.79 -7.64
N LEU A 39 0.30 -7.40 -7.49
CA LEU A 39 -0.95 -6.69 -7.26
C LEU A 39 -0.98 -6.05 -5.86
N PRO A 40 -1.47 -4.81 -5.76
CA PRO A 40 -1.71 -4.16 -4.49
C PRO A 40 -2.95 -4.72 -3.78
N LEU A 41 -2.97 -4.56 -2.46
CA LEU A 41 -4.20 -4.77 -1.69
C LEU A 41 -5.26 -3.74 -2.07
N TYR A 42 -4.88 -2.48 -2.29
CA TYR A 42 -5.80 -1.38 -2.57
C TYR A 42 -5.41 -0.59 -3.84
N GLY A 43 -6.43 -0.16 -4.57
CA GLY A 43 -6.43 0.72 -5.74
C GLY A 43 -5.87 2.11 -5.48
N VAL A 44 -4.83 2.50 -6.23
CA VAL A 44 -4.26 3.86 -6.14
C VAL A 44 -4.26 4.63 -7.46
N ALA A 45 -4.42 3.95 -8.59
CA ALA A 45 -4.31 4.55 -9.92
C ALA A 45 -5.61 4.46 -10.72
N GLU A 46 -5.89 5.48 -11.53
CA GLU A 46 -7.02 5.47 -12.44
C GLU A 46 -6.91 4.35 -13.49
N GLY A 47 -8.05 3.72 -13.79
CA GLY A 47 -8.14 2.58 -14.69
C GLY A 47 -7.48 1.30 -14.16
N ARG A 48 -7.07 1.27 -12.88
CA ARG A 48 -6.56 0.09 -12.16
C ARG A 48 -7.18 -0.08 -10.77
N ASN A 49 -8.09 0.80 -10.36
CA ASN A 49 -8.87 0.66 -9.13
C ASN A 49 -10.13 -0.16 -9.40
N GLN A 50 -9.99 -1.44 -9.70
CA GLN A 50 -11.08 -2.33 -10.08
C GLN A 50 -10.74 -3.81 -9.82
N ALA A 51 -11.75 -4.68 -9.85
CA ALA A 51 -11.56 -6.12 -9.71
C ALA A 51 -10.56 -6.66 -10.74
N GLY A 52 -9.69 -7.58 -10.31
CA GLY A 52 -8.61 -8.12 -11.14
C GLY A 52 -7.36 -7.24 -11.25
N ASP A 53 -7.42 -5.98 -10.81
CA ASP A 53 -6.25 -5.11 -10.66
C ASP A 53 -5.82 -4.92 -9.19
N VAL A 54 -6.65 -5.37 -8.25
CA VAL A 54 -6.35 -5.43 -6.81
C VAL A 54 -6.57 -6.83 -6.27
N MET A 55 -6.09 -7.12 -5.06
CA MET A 55 -6.39 -8.38 -4.38
C MET A 55 -7.88 -8.46 -4.00
N ASP A 56 -8.53 -9.57 -4.33
CA ASP A 56 -9.98 -9.77 -4.13
C ASP A 56 -10.36 -9.82 -2.65
N ASN A 57 -9.46 -10.32 -1.79
CA ASN A 57 -9.66 -10.49 -0.35
C ASN A 57 -8.74 -9.58 0.49
N ALA A 58 -8.60 -8.31 0.06
CA ALA A 58 -7.66 -7.34 0.65
C ALA A 58 -7.72 -7.27 2.19
N GLU A 59 -8.90 -7.15 2.80
CA GLU A 59 -9.03 -7.07 4.26
C GLU A 59 -8.59 -8.34 4.98
N GLN A 60 -8.94 -9.51 4.43
CA GLN A 60 -8.50 -10.80 4.99
C GLN A 60 -6.97 -10.91 4.94
N LEU A 61 -6.36 -10.50 3.82
CA LEU A 61 -4.91 -10.52 3.66
C LEU A 61 -4.25 -9.51 4.60
N ARG A 62 -4.74 -8.26 4.67
CA ARG A 62 -4.26 -7.25 5.61
C ARG A 62 -4.28 -7.77 7.04
N ALA A 63 -5.41 -8.32 7.49
CA ALA A 63 -5.55 -8.88 8.84
C ALA A 63 -4.57 -10.05 9.10
N MET A 64 -4.35 -10.93 8.12
CA MET A 64 -3.33 -11.98 8.23
C MET A 64 -1.92 -11.38 8.41
N LEU A 65 -1.58 -10.37 7.61
CA LEU A 65 -0.26 -9.74 7.64
C LEU A 65 -0.01 -9.01 8.96
N GLU A 66 -1.01 -8.31 9.48
CA GLU A 66 -0.96 -7.68 10.81
C GLU A 66 -0.85 -8.69 11.95
N LYS A 67 -1.60 -9.81 11.89
CA LYS A 67 -1.50 -10.91 12.86
C LYS A 67 -0.05 -11.40 13.01
N TYR A 68 0.71 -11.38 11.91
CA TYR A 68 2.12 -11.76 11.91
C TYR A 68 3.09 -10.59 11.94
N ASN A 69 2.63 -9.38 12.32
CA ASN A 69 3.46 -8.18 12.45
C ASN A 69 4.35 -7.93 11.21
N VAL A 70 3.77 -8.15 10.02
CA VAL A 70 4.37 -7.69 8.77
C VAL A 70 4.30 -6.17 8.78
N HIS A 71 5.46 -5.53 8.63
CA HIS A 71 5.59 -4.08 8.71
C HIS A 71 5.08 -3.42 7.42
N THR A 72 5.55 -3.87 6.25
CA THR A 72 5.18 -3.28 4.95
C THR A 72 4.76 -4.35 3.95
N TYR A 73 3.67 -4.08 3.23
CA TYR A 73 3.32 -4.72 1.98
C TYR A 73 3.76 -3.83 0.79
N ILE A 74 4.70 -4.31 0.00
CA ILE A 74 5.21 -3.62 -1.19
C ILE A 74 4.56 -4.21 -2.43
N SER A 75 4.01 -3.35 -3.28
CA SER A 75 3.35 -3.76 -4.53
C SER A 75 3.64 -2.84 -5.69
N GLY A 76 3.44 -3.33 -6.91
CA GLY A 76 3.57 -2.56 -8.14
C GLY A 76 2.23 -2.46 -8.86
N HIS A 77 2.21 -2.85 -10.14
CA HIS A 77 1.05 -2.96 -11.03
C HIS A 77 0.35 -1.64 -11.40
N HIS A 78 0.12 -0.75 -10.44
CA HIS A 78 -0.61 0.50 -10.64
C HIS A 78 0.21 1.62 -11.27
N HIS A 79 1.54 1.48 -11.28
CA HIS A 79 2.45 2.46 -11.89
C HIS A 79 2.26 3.88 -11.31
N ALA A 80 1.91 3.98 -10.04
CA ALA A 80 1.75 5.22 -9.31
C ALA A 80 2.35 5.04 -7.91
N TYR A 81 3.35 5.85 -7.57
CA TYR A 81 3.97 5.80 -6.26
C TYR A 81 3.04 6.35 -5.20
N TYR A 82 2.75 5.57 -4.17
CA TYR A 82 1.96 6.05 -3.05
C TYR A 82 2.41 5.37 -1.75
N PRO A 83 2.98 6.12 -0.79
CA PRO A 83 3.28 5.62 0.54
C PRO A 83 2.01 5.75 1.40
N ALA A 84 1.51 4.64 1.91
CA ALA A 84 0.24 4.59 2.61
C ALA A 84 0.25 3.65 3.81
N HIS A 85 -0.86 3.63 4.52
CA HIS A 85 -1.16 2.61 5.51
C HIS A 85 -2.66 2.35 5.59
N ARG A 86 -3.00 1.19 6.13
CA ARG A 86 -4.33 0.82 6.61
C ARG A 86 -4.15 -0.11 7.80
N GLY A 87 -4.81 0.19 8.89
CA GLY A 87 -4.64 -0.41 10.20
C GLY A 87 -3.21 -0.21 10.69
N LYS A 88 -2.53 -1.32 10.93
CA LYS A 88 -1.11 -1.34 11.35
C LYS A 88 -0.17 -1.68 10.22
N LEU A 89 -0.69 -2.02 9.03
CA LEU A 89 0.10 -2.42 7.88
C LEU A 89 0.49 -1.19 7.05
N GLN A 90 1.80 -0.98 6.90
CA GLN A 90 2.30 -0.01 5.93
C GLN A 90 2.14 -0.58 4.52
N LEU A 91 1.77 0.28 3.59
CA LEU A 91 1.55 -0.03 2.18
C LEU A 91 2.50 0.81 1.36
N LEU A 92 3.30 0.17 0.52
CA LEU A 92 4.18 0.87 -0.41
C LEU A 92 3.79 0.49 -1.83
N HIS A 93 3.04 1.38 -2.48
CA HIS A 93 2.77 1.28 -3.90
C HIS A 93 3.96 1.85 -4.66
N MET A 94 4.65 1.00 -5.40
CA MET A 94 5.79 1.39 -6.22
C MET A 94 5.29 2.08 -7.49
N GLY A 95 5.94 3.19 -7.83
CA GLY A 95 5.80 3.76 -9.16
C GLY A 95 6.50 2.92 -10.23
N ILE A 96 6.72 3.52 -11.40
CA ILE A 96 7.31 2.83 -12.54
C ILE A 96 8.55 3.56 -13.06
N LEU A 97 9.56 2.80 -13.53
CA LEU A 97 10.70 3.33 -14.29
C LEU A 97 10.48 3.25 -15.81
N GLY A 98 9.76 2.20 -16.26
CA GLY A 98 9.37 1.98 -17.65
C GLY A 98 8.29 2.96 -18.14
N SER A 99 7.37 2.47 -18.97
CA SER A 99 6.35 3.30 -19.61
C SER A 99 4.97 3.18 -18.97
N GLY A 100 4.18 4.25 -19.07
CA GLY A 100 2.80 4.30 -18.61
C GLY A 100 2.65 4.53 -17.10
N PRO A 101 3.25 5.58 -16.52
CA PRO A 101 2.82 6.06 -15.21
C PRO A 101 1.34 6.46 -15.27
N ARG A 102 0.61 6.27 -14.17
CA ARG A 102 -0.83 6.53 -14.13
C ARG A 102 -1.17 7.64 -13.12
N PRO A 103 -2.25 8.40 -13.37
CA PRO A 103 -2.74 9.37 -12.39
C PRO A 103 -3.35 8.62 -11.20
N TYR A 104 -3.37 9.30 -10.05
CA TYR A 104 -4.03 8.78 -8.85
C TYR A 104 -5.55 8.82 -9.01
N THR A 105 -6.27 8.00 -8.24
CA THR A 105 -7.75 8.02 -8.20
C THR A 105 -8.35 9.29 -7.58
N ALA A 106 -7.50 10.19 -7.06
CA ALA A 106 -7.90 11.48 -6.53
C ALA A 106 -6.83 12.55 -6.83
N GLY A 107 -7.28 13.81 -6.93
CA GLY A 107 -6.42 14.94 -7.27
C GLY A 107 -6.16 15.08 -8.76
N ALA A 108 -5.23 15.95 -9.13
CA ALA A 108 -4.91 16.30 -10.52
C ALA A 108 -3.39 16.29 -10.79
N LEU A 109 -2.63 15.56 -9.98
CA LEU A 109 -1.18 15.46 -10.16
C LEU A 109 -0.86 14.72 -11.46
N ALA A 110 0.08 15.28 -12.21
CA ALA A 110 0.60 14.63 -13.40
C ALA A 110 1.24 13.28 -13.04
N PRO A 111 1.02 12.21 -13.84
CA PRO A 111 1.66 10.93 -13.63
C PRO A 111 3.19 11.03 -13.71
N ARG A 112 3.88 10.37 -12.77
CA ARG A 112 5.33 10.45 -12.64
C ARG A 112 5.98 9.08 -12.68
N LYS A 113 7.21 9.04 -13.19
CA LYS A 113 8.09 7.89 -13.02
C LYS A 113 8.92 8.07 -11.76
N SER A 114 9.08 7.02 -10.97
CA SER A 114 9.70 7.17 -9.67
C SER A 114 10.58 5.99 -9.26
N LEU A 115 11.58 6.30 -8.44
CA LEU A 115 12.44 5.35 -7.75
C LEU A 115 12.35 5.59 -6.25
N THR A 116 12.10 4.55 -5.46
CA THR A 116 12.07 4.64 -3.99
C THR A 116 13.29 3.96 -3.39
N VAL A 117 13.97 4.66 -2.49
CA VAL A 117 14.98 4.13 -1.58
C VAL A 117 14.33 3.93 -0.20
N ILE A 118 14.50 2.73 0.35
CA ILE A 118 14.00 2.39 1.69
C ILE A 118 15.19 2.24 2.63
N ASP A 119 15.32 3.15 3.57
CA ASP A 119 16.26 3.03 4.68
C ASP A 119 15.62 2.22 5.81
N VAL A 120 16.37 1.26 6.36
CA VAL A 120 15.94 0.43 7.50
C VAL A 120 16.84 0.72 8.69
N LYS A 121 16.25 1.21 9.79
CA LYS A 121 16.98 1.60 11.00
C LYS A 121 16.37 0.90 12.21
N PHE A 122 16.97 -0.22 12.62
CA PHE A 122 16.42 -1.05 13.71
C PHE A 122 16.41 -0.38 15.09
N ASP A 123 17.22 0.65 15.27
CA ASP A 123 17.36 1.36 16.55
C ASP A 123 16.64 2.72 16.53
N ALA A 124 15.90 3.03 15.46
CA ALA A 124 15.11 4.25 15.34
C ALA A 124 13.64 4.01 15.74
N PRO A 125 12.93 5.05 16.22
CA PRO A 125 11.48 4.97 16.48
C PRO A 125 10.71 4.57 15.21
N GLU A 126 11.10 5.16 14.08
CA GLU A 126 10.59 4.81 12.75
C GLU A 126 11.52 3.78 12.10
N LEU A 127 11.04 2.55 11.99
CA LEU A 127 11.84 1.43 11.48
C LEU A 127 12.24 1.60 10.01
N THR A 128 11.41 2.28 9.21
CA THR A 128 11.69 2.54 7.80
C THR A 128 11.44 3.98 7.39
N THR A 129 12.32 4.52 6.54
CA THR A 129 12.13 5.82 5.87
C THR A 129 12.09 5.60 4.36
N TYR A 130 11.15 6.24 3.67
CA TYR A 130 11.04 6.16 2.22
C TYR A 130 11.46 7.49 1.62
N THR A 131 12.52 7.46 0.79
CA THR A 131 12.89 8.60 -0.04
C THR A 131 12.58 8.24 -1.48
N THR A 132 11.61 8.92 -2.09
CA THR A 132 11.22 8.63 -3.47
C THR A 132 11.57 9.80 -4.36
N TYR A 133 12.15 9.50 -5.51
CA TYR A 133 12.59 10.49 -6.48
C TYR A 133 11.70 10.41 -7.71
N ASP A 134 11.33 11.57 -8.26
CA ASP A 134 10.93 11.65 -9.67
C ASP A 134 12.18 11.38 -10.52
N ILE A 135 12.14 10.35 -11.37
CA ILE A 135 13.35 9.94 -12.09
C ILE A 135 13.70 10.87 -13.26
N GLN A 136 12.77 11.71 -13.70
CA GLN A 136 13.03 12.68 -14.76
C GLN A 136 13.77 13.91 -14.22
N THR A 137 13.41 14.36 -13.01
CA THR A 137 13.99 15.55 -12.39
C THR A 137 15.04 15.23 -11.32
N LEU A 138 15.07 14.01 -10.81
CA LEU A 138 15.83 13.56 -9.63
C LEU A 138 15.49 14.33 -8.35
N GLN A 139 14.36 15.05 -8.33
CA GLN A 139 13.85 15.70 -7.14
C GLN A 139 13.09 14.71 -6.26
N VAL A 140 13.15 14.92 -4.96
CA VAL A 140 12.34 14.15 -4.00
C VAL A 140 10.87 14.47 -4.21
N ILE A 141 10.06 13.43 -4.20
CA ILE A 141 8.60 13.48 -4.13
C ILE A 141 8.22 13.69 -2.67
N GLU A 142 7.75 14.87 -2.33
CA GLU A 142 7.29 15.19 -0.99
C GLU A 142 5.90 14.63 -0.73
N ASN A 143 5.64 14.15 0.50
CA ASN A 143 4.34 13.58 0.87
C ASN A 143 3.20 14.58 0.66
N GLN A 144 3.44 15.87 0.93
CA GLN A 144 2.44 16.95 0.83
C GLN A 144 1.97 17.18 -0.60
N GLU A 145 2.74 16.75 -1.60
CA GLU A 145 2.30 16.77 -3.00
C GLU A 145 1.20 15.73 -3.24
N LEU A 146 1.24 14.59 -2.55
CA LEU A 146 0.37 13.44 -2.80
C LEU A 146 -0.99 13.60 -2.11
N PRO A 147 -2.06 12.96 -2.61
CA PRO A 147 -3.36 12.93 -1.93
C PRO A 147 -3.23 12.41 -0.49
N ARG A 148 -3.91 13.05 0.47
CA ARG A 148 -3.90 12.64 1.89
C ARG A 148 -4.52 11.26 2.13
N MET A 149 -5.50 10.90 1.30
CA MET A 149 -6.16 9.59 1.31
C MET A 149 -6.53 9.19 -0.12
N LEU A 150 -6.63 7.88 -0.36
CA LEU A 150 -7.17 7.33 -1.60
C LEU A 150 -8.27 6.33 -1.25
N MET A 151 -9.35 6.37 -2.04
CA MET A 151 -10.47 5.43 -1.91
C MET A 151 -10.35 4.37 -3.00
N SER A 152 -10.14 3.13 -2.58
CA SER A 152 -10.19 1.97 -3.46
C SER A 152 -11.55 1.28 -3.41
N VAL A 153 -11.88 0.51 -4.44
CA VAL A 153 -13.05 -0.39 -4.49
C VAL A 153 -13.16 -1.34 -3.29
N ASN A 154 -12.05 -1.61 -2.59
CA ASN A 154 -11.99 -2.52 -1.46
C ASN A 154 -11.50 -1.87 -0.14
N GLY A 155 -11.48 -0.53 -0.08
CA GLY A 155 -11.19 0.21 1.15
C GLY A 155 -10.48 1.54 0.94
N MET A 156 -10.59 2.43 1.91
CA MET A 156 -9.79 3.65 1.99
C MET A 156 -8.38 3.36 2.54
N ILE A 157 -7.36 3.99 1.98
CA ILE A 157 -6.01 4.00 2.54
C ILE A 157 -5.58 5.44 2.84
N LEU A 158 -4.80 5.62 3.91
CA LEU A 158 -4.27 6.91 4.30
C LEU A 158 -2.83 7.05 3.83
N ARG A 159 -2.42 8.26 3.44
CA ARG A 159 -1.02 8.55 3.18
C ARG A 159 -0.21 8.29 4.45
N ARG A 160 1.02 7.83 4.28
CA ARG A 160 1.88 7.30 5.36
C ARG A 160 2.00 8.20 6.60
N ASP A 161 1.95 9.52 6.42
CA ASP A 161 2.10 10.55 7.46
C ASP A 161 0.77 11.07 8.03
N ILE A 162 -0.37 10.50 7.63
CA ILE A 162 -1.70 10.97 8.04
C ILE A 162 -2.39 9.91 8.90
N GLU A 163 -2.84 10.30 10.08
CA GLU A 163 -3.66 9.47 10.96
C GLU A 163 -5.15 9.73 10.75
N ALA A 164 -5.99 8.73 11.05
CA ALA A 164 -7.43 8.79 10.81
C ALA A 164 -8.11 9.96 11.57
N GLN A 165 -7.57 10.33 12.74
CA GLN A 165 -8.09 11.45 13.54
C GLN A 165 -7.83 12.81 12.88
N GLU A 166 -6.86 12.90 11.98
CA GLU A 166 -6.51 14.12 11.24
C GLU A 166 -7.36 14.34 9.99
N LEU A 167 -8.24 13.39 9.62
CA LEU A 167 -9.18 13.58 8.53
C LEU A 167 -10.23 14.64 8.89
N SER A 168 -10.50 15.54 7.94
CA SER A 168 -11.57 16.54 8.06
C SER A 168 -12.95 15.87 8.07
N LEU A 169 -13.98 16.62 8.49
CA LEU A 169 -15.35 16.12 8.44
C LEU A 169 -15.77 15.80 7.00
N GLU A 170 -15.39 16.64 6.05
CA GLU A 170 -15.68 16.49 4.63
C GLU A 170 -14.97 15.25 4.06
N GLU A 171 -13.72 14.99 4.43
CA GLU A 171 -12.97 13.80 4.00
C GLU A 171 -13.66 12.53 4.50
N ARG A 172 -14.08 12.50 5.78
CA ARG A 172 -14.81 11.36 6.36
C ARG A 172 -16.16 11.13 5.69
N GLN A 173 -16.95 12.18 5.53
CA GLN A 173 -18.26 12.10 4.88
C GLN A 173 -18.14 11.66 3.42
N LEU A 174 -17.13 12.17 2.69
CA LEU A 174 -16.85 11.75 1.32
C LEU A 174 -16.53 10.26 1.28
N CYS A 175 -15.70 9.77 2.19
CA CYS A 175 -15.40 8.35 2.27
C CYS A 175 -16.67 7.53 2.54
N GLU A 176 -17.42 7.87 3.60
CA GLU A 176 -18.61 7.11 4.02
C GLU A 176 -19.66 7.09 2.92
N SER A 177 -19.81 8.18 2.15
CA SER A 177 -20.71 8.25 1.01
C SER A 177 -20.34 7.29 -0.14
N ARG A 178 -19.05 6.94 -0.27
CA ARG A 178 -18.53 6.10 -1.37
C ARG A 178 -18.33 4.65 -0.97
N LEU A 179 -17.86 4.40 0.25
CA LEU A 179 -17.42 3.07 0.71
C LEU A 179 -18.24 2.55 1.90
N GLY A 180 -19.13 3.37 2.46
CA GLY A 180 -19.78 3.08 3.73
C GLY A 180 -18.81 3.18 4.91
N VAL A 181 -19.35 3.11 6.13
CA VAL A 181 -18.57 3.24 7.37
C VAL A 181 -17.47 2.19 7.48
N GLU A 182 -17.76 0.93 7.12
CA GLU A 182 -16.78 -0.16 7.21
C GLU A 182 -15.59 0.04 6.26
N GLY A 183 -15.83 0.54 5.05
CA GLY A 183 -14.76 0.82 4.08
C GLY A 183 -13.84 1.98 4.49
N CYS A 184 -14.33 2.86 5.35
CA CYS A 184 -13.64 4.06 5.83
C CYS A 184 -12.88 3.87 7.15
N ASN A 185 -13.06 2.73 7.81
CA ASN A 185 -12.20 2.37 8.92
C ASN A 185 -10.79 2.13 8.38
N ALA A 186 -9.93 3.12 8.60
CA ALA A 186 -8.50 3.05 8.31
C ALA A 186 -7.87 2.04 9.26
#